data_AF-A0A2I8A6A1-F1
#
_entry.id   AF-A0A2I8A6A1-F1
#
_cell.length_a   1.000
_cell.length_b   1.000
_cell.length_c   1.000
_cell.angle_alpha   90.00
_cell.angle_beta   90.00
_cell.angle_gamma   90.00
#
_symmetry.space_group_name_H-M   'P 1'
#
loop_
_entity.id
_entity.type
_entity.pdbx_description
1 polymer ?
#
loop_
_entity_poly.entity_id
_entity_poly.type
_entity_poly.pdbx_seq_one_letter_code
_entity_poly.pdbx_strand_id
1 'polypeptide(L)'
;MAYLSQDEIERIELVCGYAQFSTLTRSQLELEHTQAVIDRALAILGELDTIDQQLVDVRADNYVAESRGTKLNYSYHTRQLKLSGYNLVRELSSILGIGVARDRYFPHANKTHSYW
;
A
#
# COMPACT_ATOMS: atom_id res chain seq x y z
N MET A 1 -21.63 -14.58 -2.91
CA MET A 1 -20.74 -14.31 -1.76
C MET A 1 -19.46 -15.07 -2.03
N ALA A 2 -18.33 -14.48 -1.71
CA ALA A 2 -17.02 -15.03 -2.01
C ALA A 2 -16.08 -14.75 -0.85
N TYR A 3 -14.95 -15.46 -0.86
CA TYR A 3 -13.94 -15.41 0.19
C TYR A 3 -12.63 -14.95 -0.44
N LEU A 4 -11.86 -14.17 0.33
CA LEU A 4 -10.47 -13.87 -0.03
C LEU A 4 -9.64 -15.15 0.14
N SER A 5 -8.71 -15.38 -0.80
CA SER A 5 -7.72 -16.43 -0.63
C SER A 5 -6.72 -16.08 0.47
N GLN A 6 -6.07 -17.09 1.03
CA GLN A 6 -5.04 -16.89 2.06
C GLN A 6 -3.95 -15.89 1.60
N ASP A 7 -3.50 -16.02 0.35
CA ASP A 7 -2.46 -15.14 -0.22
C ASP A 7 -2.93 -13.68 -0.32
N GLU A 8 -4.22 -13.46 -0.60
CA GLU A 8 -4.81 -12.11 -0.66
C GLU A 8 -4.92 -11.49 0.73
N ILE A 9 -5.30 -12.28 1.73
CA ILE A 9 -5.36 -11.85 3.14
C ILE A 9 -3.97 -11.42 3.60
N GLU A 10 -2.94 -12.23 3.35
CA GLU A 10 -1.57 -11.91 3.72
C GLU A 10 -1.07 -10.63 3.03
N ARG A 11 -1.36 -10.45 1.74
CA ARG A 11 -1.02 -9.22 1.01
C ARG A 11 -1.71 -7.99 1.59
N ILE A 12 -3.00 -8.09 1.90
CA ILE A 12 -3.77 -7.00 2.52
C ILE A 12 -3.19 -6.62 3.88
N GLU A 13 -2.87 -7.61 4.71
CA GLU A 13 -2.28 -7.37 6.04
C GLU A 13 -0.91 -6.67 5.94
N LEU A 14 -0.07 -7.10 5.00
CA LEU A 14 1.23 -6.45 4.73
C LEU A 14 1.06 -5.00 4.26
N VAL A 15 0.12 -4.75 3.35
CA VAL A 15 -0.17 -3.41 2.82
C VAL A 15 -0.70 -2.48 3.92
N CYS A 16 -1.56 -2.99 4.80
CA CYS A 16 -2.08 -2.23 5.95
C CYS A 16 -1.07 -2.12 7.11
N GLY A 17 0.12 -2.72 6.98
CA GLY A 17 1.24 -2.56 7.90
C GLY A 17 1.20 -3.47 9.13
N TYR A 18 0.47 -4.57 9.07
CA TYR A 18 0.46 -5.58 10.13
C TYR A 18 1.68 -6.51 9.96
N ALA A 19 2.65 -6.39 10.86
CA ALA A 19 3.83 -7.26 10.89
C ALA A 19 3.58 -8.60 11.61
N GLN A 20 2.56 -8.64 12.48
CA GLN A 20 2.05 -9.85 13.11
C GLN A 20 0.57 -9.95 12.80
N PHE A 21 0.13 -11.12 12.34
CA PHE A 21 -1.25 -11.46 12.03
C PHE A 21 -2.14 -11.14 13.24
N SER A 22 -2.84 -10.02 13.20
CA SER A 22 -3.79 -9.66 14.26
C SER A 22 -5.00 -10.58 14.10
N THR A 23 -5.30 -11.37 15.14
CA THR A 23 -6.43 -12.31 15.13
C THR A 23 -7.76 -11.63 14.82
N LEU A 24 -7.90 -10.34 15.18
CA LEU A 24 -9.09 -9.55 14.88
C LEU A 24 -9.18 -9.17 13.40
N THR A 25 -8.10 -8.67 12.80
CA THR A 25 -8.12 -8.28 11.36
C THR A 25 -8.31 -9.49 10.47
N ARG A 26 -7.66 -10.60 10.82
CA ARG A 26 -7.81 -11.87 10.12
C ARG A 26 -9.23 -12.39 10.19
N SER A 27 -9.86 -12.36 11.37
CA SER A 27 -11.26 -12.76 11.51
C SER A 27 -12.23 -11.91 10.69
N GLN A 28 -11.92 -10.63 10.44
CA GLN A 28 -12.72 -9.74 9.59
C GLN A 28 -12.50 -10.00 8.09
N LEU A 29 -11.26 -10.34 7.72
CA LEU A 29 -10.89 -10.70 6.35
C LEU A 29 -11.42 -12.07 5.93
N GLU A 30 -11.57 -13.00 6.88
CA GLU A 30 -12.15 -14.33 6.69
C GLU A 30 -13.70 -14.31 6.62
N LEU A 31 -14.35 -13.15 6.85
CA LEU A 31 -15.80 -13.01 6.69
C LEU A 31 -16.24 -13.13 5.23
N GLU A 32 -17.49 -13.52 5.03
CA GLU A 32 -18.11 -13.46 3.71
C GLU A 32 -18.28 -12.01 3.26
N HIS A 33 -17.67 -11.69 2.12
CA HIS A 33 -17.82 -10.40 1.46
C HIS A 33 -18.66 -10.55 0.19
N THR A 34 -19.22 -9.43 -0.26
CA THR A 34 -19.87 -9.38 -1.58
C THR A 34 -18.81 -9.46 -2.68
N GLN A 35 -19.16 -10.03 -3.83
CA GLN A 35 -18.21 -10.16 -4.96
C GLN A 35 -17.64 -8.78 -5.37
N ALA A 36 -18.47 -7.74 -5.37
CA ALA A 36 -18.05 -6.37 -5.68
C ALA A 36 -16.98 -5.82 -4.73
N VAL A 37 -17.04 -6.19 -3.43
CA VAL A 37 -16.03 -5.80 -2.44
C VAL A 37 -14.69 -6.49 -2.72
N ILE A 38 -14.72 -7.78 -3.06
CA ILE A 38 -13.51 -8.53 -3.39
C ILE A 38 -12.89 -8.02 -4.69
N ASP A 39 -13.69 -7.84 -5.74
CA ASP A 39 -13.20 -7.33 -7.02
C ASP A 39 -12.55 -5.95 -6.85
N ARG A 40 -13.14 -5.08 -6.01
CA ARG A 40 -12.55 -3.76 -5.71
C ARG A 40 -11.29 -3.88 -4.88
N ALA A 41 -11.24 -4.75 -3.87
CA ALA A 41 -10.04 -4.97 -3.06
C ALA A 41 -8.87 -5.48 -3.91
N LEU A 42 -9.13 -6.43 -4.82
CA LEU A 42 -8.14 -6.94 -5.78
C LEU A 42 -7.68 -5.87 -6.77
N ALA A 43 -8.60 -5.04 -7.28
CA ALA A 43 -8.25 -3.92 -8.14
C ALA A 43 -7.33 -2.93 -7.41
N ILE A 44 -7.65 -2.59 -6.15
CA ILE A 44 -6.80 -1.71 -5.34
C ILE A 44 -5.41 -2.32 -5.12
N LEU A 45 -5.30 -3.62 -4.86
CA LEU A 45 -3.99 -4.28 -4.74
C LEU A 45 -3.17 -4.16 -6.03
N GLY A 46 -3.80 -4.33 -7.20
CA GLY A 46 -3.13 -4.14 -8.49
C GLY A 46 -2.71 -2.69 -8.76
N GLU A 47 -3.54 -1.72 -8.37
CA GLU A 47 -3.22 -0.29 -8.45
C GLU A 47 -2.02 0.05 -7.52
N LEU A 48 -1.97 -0.53 -6.31
CA LEU A 48 -0.86 -0.37 -5.38
C LEU A 48 0.44 -1.00 -5.90
N ASP A 49 0.39 -2.20 -6.47
CA ASP A 49 1.54 -2.84 -7.13
C ASP A 49 2.09 -1.95 -8.26
N THR A 50 1.21 -1.30 -9.03
CA THR A 50 1.60 -0.36 -10.10
C THR A 50 2.27 0.89 -9.55
N ILE A 51 1.75 1.47 -8.45
CA ILE A 51 2.35 2.63 -7.79
C ILE A 51 3.73 2.27 -7.23
N ASP A 52 3.88 1.09 -6.63
CA ASP A 52 5.16 0.62 -6.10
C ASP A 52 6.20 0.46 -7.21
N GLN A 53 5.81 -0.09 -8.38
CA GLN A 53 6.68 -0.14 -9.57
C GLN A 53 7.09 1.26 -10.03
N GLN A 54 6.13 2.18 -10.18
CA GLN A 54 6.43 3.57 -10.57
C GLN A 54 7.36 4.28 -9.58
N LEU A 55 7.23 4.00 -8.27
CA LEU A 55 8.13 4.54 -7.26
C LEU A 55 9.55 3.95 -7.36
N VAL A 56 9.68 2.68 -7.75
CA VAL A 56 10.99 2.04 -8.03
C VAL A 56 11.62 2.66 -9.27
N ASP A 57 10.86 2.83 -10.35
CA ASP A 57 11.34 3.41 -11.60
C ASP A 57 11.82 4.85 -11.39
N VAL A 58 11.05 5.67 -10.67
CA VAL A 58 11.45 7.05 -10.36
C VAL A 58 12.73 7.09 -9.50
N ARG A 59 12.97 6.10 -8.63
CA ARG A 59 14.24 6.00 -7.88
C ARG A 59 15.41 5.65 -8.81
N ALA A 60 15.21 4.71 -9.72
CA ALA A 60 16.23 4.31 -10.69
C ALA A 60 16.59 5.47 -11.62
N ASP A 61 15.59 6.18 -12.14
CA ASP A 61 15.79 7.35 -13.01
C ASP A 61 16.49 8.50 -12.29
N ASN A 62 16.14 8.75 -11.02
CA ASN A 62 16.81 9.77 -10.22
C ASN A 62 18.30 9.43 -10.00
N TYR A 63 18.61 8.16 -9.74
CA TYR A 63 20.00 7.70 -9.61
C TYR A 63 20.81 7.91 -10.91
N VAL A 64 20.19 7.62 -12.07
CA VAL A 64 20.82 7.84 -13.39
C VAL A 64 21.01 9.33 -13.68
N ALA A 65 20.06 10.18 -13.31
CA ALA A 65 20.15 11.64 -13.53
C ALA A 65 21.21 12.31 -12.64
N GLU A 66 21.35 11.90 -11.38
CA GLU A 66 22.38 12.41 -10.47
C GLU A 66 23.79 12.10 -10.99
N SER A 67 23.99 10.93 -11.62
CA SER A 67 25.23 10.56 -12.32
C SER A 67 25.54 11.44 -13.54
N ARG A 68 24.51 12.01 -14.19
CA ARG A 68 24.64 12.86 -15.40
C ARG A 68 24.63 14.37 -15.12
N GLY A 69 24.58 14.78 -13.85
CA GLY A 69 24.74 16.18 -13.42
C GLY A 69 23.53 17.09 -13.62
N THR A 70 22.38 16.57 -14.05
CA THR A 70 21.12 17.34 -14.16
C THR A 70 20.11 16.84 -13.14
N LYS A 71 19.86 17.65 -12.10
CA LYS A 71 18.95 17.29 -11.02
C LYS A 71 17.50 17.62 -11.41
N LEU A 72 16.81 16.68 -12.05
CA LEU A 72 15.36 16.77 -12.27
C LEU A 72 14.64 16.58 -10.93
N ASN A 73 13.80 17.54 -10.55
CA ASN A 73 13.13 17.52 -9.25
C ASN A 73 11.85 16.66 -9.28
N TYR A 74 12.00 15.35 -9.08
CA TYR A 74 10.89 14.39 -9.02
C TYR A 74 10.13 14.37 -7.67
N SER A 75 10.43 15.29 -6.75
CA SER A 75 9.80 15.32 -5.41
C SER A 75 8.28 15.49 -5.47
N TYR A 76 7.77 16.27 -6.43
CA TYR A 76 6.34 16.46 -6.61
C TYR A 76 5.66 15.18 -7.12
N HIS A 77 6.24 14.53 -8.14
CA HIS A 77 5.71 13.29 -8.72
C HIS A 77 5.71 12.15 -7.70
N THR A 78 6.82 11.95 -6.98
CA THR A 78 6.89 10.93 -5.90
C THR A 78 5.92 11.21 -4.76
N ARG A 79 5.69 12.48 -4.40
CA ARG A 79 4.68 12.85 -3.40
C ARG A 79 3.27 12.53 -3.86
N GLN A 80 2.95 12.78 -5.13
CA GLN A 80 1.64 12.49 -5.71
C GLN A 80 1.38 10.97 -5.76
N LEU A 81 2.38 10.18 -6.16
CA LEU A 81 2.31 8.71 -6.14
C LEU A 81 2.06 8.19 -4.72
N LYS A 82 2.78 8.70 -3.73
CA LYS A 82 2.56 8.33 -2.32
C LYS A 82 1.18 8.74 -1.81
N LEU A 83 0.67 9.91 -2.21
CA LEU A 83 -0.68 10.35 -1.82
C LEU A 83 -1.75 9.44 -2.44
N SER A 84 -1.55 9.01 -3.68
CA SER A 84 -2.43 8.05 -4.35
C SER A 84 -2.42 6.71 -3.60
N GLY A 85 -1.23 6.17 -3.29
CA GLY A 85 -1.10 4.94 -2.51
C GLY A 85 -1.78 5.01 -1.14
N TYR A 86 -1.60 6.12 -0.42
CA TYR A 86 -2.28 6.37 0.86
C TYR A 86 -3.81 6.37 0.75
N ASN A 87 -4.37 7.03 -0.27
CA ASN A 87 -5.81 7.07 -0.47
C ASN A 87 -6.37 5.68 -0.77
N LEU A 88 -5.63 4.88 -1.56
CA LEU A 88 -5.99 3.51 -1.89
C LEU A 88 -5.95 2.59 -0.67
N VAL A 89 -4.93 2.72 0.20
CA VAL A 89 -4.87 1.96 1.46
C VAL A 89 -6.04 2.31 2.38
N ARG A 90 -6.44 3.59 2.44
CA ARG A 90 -7.64 4.01 3.19
C ARG A 90 -8.95 3.50 2.59
N GLU A 91 -9.06 3.48 1.27
CA GLU A 91 -10.22 2.93 0.60
C GLU A 91 -10.34 1.43 0.90
N LEU A 92 -9.24 0.69 0.77
CA LEU A 92 -9.16 -0.73 1.08
C LEU A 92 -9.54 -1.01 2.53
N SER A 93 -9.02 -0.22 3.47
CA SER A 93 -9.35 -0.35 4.90
C SER A 93 -10.84 -0.08 5.17
N SER A 94 -11.42 0.92 4.49
CA SER A 94 -12.83 1.27 4.65
C SER A 94 -13.77 0.21 4.06
N ILE A 95 -13.42 -0.37 2.91
CA ILE A 95 -14.24 -1.37 2.24
C ILE A 95 -14.26 -2.67 3.04
N LEU A 96 -13.10 -3.07 3.58
CA LEU A 96 -12.94 -4.32 4.32
C LEU A 96 -13.21 -4.17 5.84
N GLY A 97 -13.43 -2.94 6.32
CA GLY A 97 -13.74 -2.67 7.73
C GLY A 97 -12.56 -2.92 8.68
N ILE A 98 -11.34 -2.86 8.18
CA ILE A 98 -10.09 -3.11 8.92
C ILE A 98 -9.37 -1.79 9.25
N GLY A 99 -8.63 -1.77 10.36
CA GLY A 99 -7.75 -0.65 10.69
C GLY A 99 -6.47 -0.66 9.85
N VAL A 100 -5.82 0.50 9.67
CA VAL A 100 -4.45 0.59 9.12
C VAL A 100 -3.47 0.75 10.27
N ALA A 101 -2.58 -0.22 10.47
CA ALA A 101 -1.60 -0.18 11.56
C ALA A 101 -0.39 0.70 11.21
N ARG A 102 0.14 0.57 9.99
CA ARG A 102 1.24 1.39 9.51
C ARG A 102 1.11 1.63 8.02
N ASP A 103 0.98 2.90 7.64
CA ASP A 103 0.94 3.28 6.24
C ASP A 103 2.36 3.39 5.65
N ARG A 104 2.64 2.61 4.60
CA ARG A 104 3.94 2.60 3.90
C ARG A 104 4.19 3.91 3.14
N TYR A 105 3.14 4.57 2.64
CA TYR A 105 3.24 5.75 1.79
C TYR A 105 3.38 7.04 2.59
N PHE A 106 2.76 7.08 3.77
CA PHE A 106 2.92 8.15 4.76
C PHE A 106 3.23 7.55 6.13
N PRO A 107 4.52 7.34 6.46
CA PRO A 107 4.88 7.06 7.84
C PRO A 107 4.44 8.26 8.68
N HIS A 108 3.45 8.07 9.54
CA HIS A 108 3.12 9.08 10.55
C HIS A 108 4.40 9.51 11.26
N ALA A 109 4.53 10.81 11.49
CA ALA A 109 5.69 11.47 12.05
C ALA A 109 5.98 11.11 13.52
N ASN A 110 5.74 9.87 13.94
CA ASN A 110 6.39 9.34 15.14
C ASN A 110 7.81 8.98 14.77
N LYS A 111 8.69 9.95 15.02
CA LYS A 111 10.14 9.83 15.12
C LYS A 111 10.53 8.73 16.11
N THR A 112 10.43 7.47 15.72
CA THR A 112 11.12 6.39 16.42
C THR A 112 11.40 5.29 15.41
N HIS A 113 12.64 5.30 14.94
CA HIS A 113 13.36 4.19 14.31
C HIS A 113 12.78 3.64 13.00
N SER A 114 13.08 4.40 11.94
CA SER A 114 13.36 3.83 10.62
C SER A 114 14.67 3.05 10.71
N TYR A 115 14.62 1.75 10.98
CA TYR A 115 15.64 0.84 10.47
C TYR A 115 15.09 0.20 9.20
N TRP A 116 15.91 0.37 8.15
CA TRP A 116 15.84 -0.31 6.87
C TRP A 116 15.78 -1.83 7.06
#